data_AF-C0PUE6-F1
#
_entry.id   AF-C0PUE6-F1
#
_cell.length_a   1.000
_cell.length_b   1.000
_cell.length_c   1.000
_cell.angle_alpha   90.00
_cell.angle_beta   90.00
_cell.angle_gamma   90.00
#
_symmetry.space_group_name_H-M   'P 1'
#
loop_
_entity.id
_entity.type
_entity.pdbx_description
1 polymer ?
#
loop_
_entity_poly.entity_id
_entity_poly.type
_entity_poly.pdbx_seq_one_letter_code
_entity_poly.pdbx_strand_id
1 'polypeptide(L)'
;IYANNEVDLDEVEIYGFDYDYTLALYSNTLDTMIYNTARDFLVKHYKYPEGISKYDYIPNFAARGLHYDIQKGLLMKIDAFHYIQLGTVYRGLNPVPDEEVLELYGGTNHVPLEEVSGFYGKGPVMKQFMDVFSIPEMTLLAAANDYFNSNDIEYDPGHLYKDVSDAIGMVHIKGYMYKWIMQDLEKYILRGDETYAVLHRLASHGKKLFLITNSPFSFVDKGMKYMVGKDWRDLFDIVIVQADKPHFFNSCGKPFRRLDSNGDLQWDKIKSLDKGQVYKQGNLFDFLRLTGWRGSKVLYFGDHLYSDLADLMLRHGWRTGAIVPELEVETRVVNTEQYAQGLTWLQALTGLLERMQMHRDPESKKVLQDWLKEREELR
;
A
#
# COMPACT_ATOMS: atom_id res chain seq x y z
N ILE A 1 -7.56 17.63 1.41
CA ILE A 1 -7.74 16.79 2.62
C ILE A 1 -9.17 16.28 2.59
N TYR A 2 -9.37 14.97 2.64
CA TYR A 2 -10.69 14.34 2.75
C TYR A 2 -10.88 13.91 4.21
N ALA A 3 -12.00 14.32 4.82
CA ALA A 3 -12.28 14.02 6.23
C ALA A 3 -13.32 12.91 6.33
N ASN A 4 -12.92 11.77 6.91
CA ASN A 4 -13.84 10.66 7.23
C ASN A 4 -14.48 10.85 8.61
N ASN A 5 -13.76 11.51 9.53
CA ASN A 5 -14.21 11.81 10.88
C ASN A 5 -13.85 13.27 11.21
N GLU A 6 -14.55 13.84 12.18
CA GLU A 6 -14.23 15.17 12.72
C GLU A 6 -12.90 15.15 13.48
N VAL A 7 -12.03 16.11 13.18
CA VAL A 7 -10.72 16.29 13.83
C VAL A 7 -10.51 17.77 14.07
N ASP A 8 -10.55 18.18 15.34
CA ASP A 8 -10.10 19.50 15.76
C ASP A 8 -8.56 19.52 15.85
N LEU A 9 -7.90 20.28 14.97
CA LEU A 9 -6.44 20.39 14.94
C LEU A 9 -5.87 21.24 16.09
N ASP A 10 -6.69 22.06 16.76
CA ASP A 10 -6.24 22.82 17.92
C ASP A 10 -5.99 21.89 19.12
N GLU A 11 -6.77 20.81 19.24
CA GLU A 11 -6.60 19.76 20.25
C GLU A 11 -5.41 18.82 19.99
N VAL A 12 -4.88 18.80 18.76
CA VAL A 12 -3.75 17.94 18.40
C VAL A 12 -2.45 18.60 18.84
N GLU A 13 -1.76 18.00 19.81
CA GLU A 13 -0.49 18.51 20.35
C GLU A 13 0.72 17.76 19.76
N ILE A 14 0.53 16.51 19.32
CA ILE A 14 1.59 15.61 18.89
C ILE A 14 1.29 15.06 17.49
N TYR A 15 2.27 15.18 16.59
CA TYR A 15 2.22 14.72 15.22
C TYR A 15 3.25 13.63 15.00
N GLY A 16 2.79 12.46 14.56
CA GLY A 16 3.62 11.34 14.21
C GLY A 16 3.61 11.09 12.71
N PHE A 17 4.72 10.61 12.17
CA PHE A 17 4.86 10.31 10.75
C PHE A 17 5.55 8.97 10.54
N ASP A 18 5.14 8.23 9.52
CA ASP A 18 6.02 7.32 8.80
C ASP A 18 6.97 8.12 7.89
N TYR A 19 8.02 7.46 7.40
CA TYR A 19 8.99 8.04 6.48
C TYR A 19 8.64 7.73 5.01
N ASP A 20 8.71 6.46 4.61
CA ASP A 20 8.53 6.01 3.23
C ASP A 20 7.09 6.23 2.78
N TYR A 21 6.89 6.80 1.58
CA TYR A 21 5.58 7.20 1.04
C TYR A 21 4.70 8.11 1.92
N THR A 22 5.23 8.61 3.04
CA THR A 22 4.56 9.56 3.95
C THR A 22 5.27 10.90 3.97
N LEU A 23 6.51 10.97 4.48
CA LEU A 23 7.34 12.17 4.40
C LEU A 23 8.16 12.20 3.10
N ALA A 24 8.67 11.04 2.68
CA ALA A 24 9.41 10.87 1.44
C ALA A 24 8.53 10.19 0.39
N LEU A 25 7.99 10.98 -0.54
CA LEU A 25 7.23 10.47 -1.68
C LEU A 25 8.18 10.07 -2.79
N TYR A 26 8.05 8.85 -3.32
CA TYR A 26 8.94 8.33 -4.34
C TYR A 26 8.37 8.42 -5.76
N SER A 27 9.26 8.58 -6.74
CA SER A 27 8.94 8.52 -8.17
C SER A 27 8.56 7.10 -8.62
N ASN A 28 7.55 6.98 -9.49
CA ASN A 28 7.11 5.72 -10.12
C ASN A 28 8.22 5.02 -10.92
N THR A 29 9.35 5.69 -11.19
CA THR A 29 10.54 5.03 -11.76
C THR A 29 11.04 3.89 -10.87
N LEU A 30 10.80 3.98 -9.56
CA LEU A 30 11.21 2.97 -8.58
C LEU A 30 10.52 1.63 -8.84
N ASP A 31 9.24 1.65 -9.23
CA ASP A 31 8.45 0.44 -9.49
C ASP A 31 9.07 -0.40 -10.61
N THR A 32 9.45 0.24 -11.71
CA THR A 32 10.15 -0.38 -12.83
C THR A 32 11.48 -1.02 -12.39
N MET A 33 12.23 -0.35 -11.50
CA MET A 33 13.51 -0.87 -11.02
C MET A 33 13.34 -2.07 -10.09
N ILE A 34 12.36 -2.02 -9.19
CA ILE A 34 12.00 -3.13 -8.30
C ILE A 34 11.58 -4.33 -9.14
N TYR A 35 10.65 -4.13 -10.08
CA TYR A 35 10.17 -5.17 -11.00
C TYR A 35 11.34 -5.81 -11.78
N ASN A 36 12.17 -5.00 -12.45
CA ASN A 36 13.26 -5.52 -13.29
C ASN A 36 14.29 -6.30 -12.47
N THR A 37 14.61 -5.82 -11.27
CA THR A 37 15.59 -6.49 -10.40
C THR A 37 15.03 -7.79 -9.83
N ALA A 38 13.76 -7.82 -9.45
CA ALA A 38 13.11 -9.03 -8.97
C ALA A 38 12.96 -10.07 -10.09
N ARG A 39 12.58 -9.64 -11.31
CA ARG A 39 12.58 -10.48 -12.52
C ARG A 39 13.95 -11.11 -12.77
N ASP A 40 15.00 -10.31 -12.68
CA ASP A 40 16.39 -10.78 -12.81
C ASP A 40 16.74 -11.82 -11.74
N PHE A 41 16.24 -11.67 -10.50
CA PHE A 41 16.44 -12.68 -9.46
C PHE A 41 15.72 -13.99 -9.76
N LEU A 42 14.50 -13.94 -10.31
CA LEU A 42 13.79 -15.15 -10.74
C LEU A 42 14.61 -15.94 -11.76
N VAL A 43 15.13 -15.27 -12.79
CA VAL A 43 15.95 -15.92 -13.83
C VAL A 43 17.28 -16.42 -13.26
N LYS A 44 18.02 -15.57 -12.54
CA LYS A 44 19.40 -15.87 -12.12
C LYS A 44 19.47 -16.83 -10.94
N HIS A 45 18.60 -16.67 -9.94
CA HIS A 45 18.62 -17.44 -8.70
C HIS A 45 17.63 -18.60 -8.71
N TYR A 46 16.38 -18.35 -9.11
CA TYR A 46 15.33 -19.37 -9.14
C TYR A 46 15.30 -20.19 -10.43
N LYS A 47 16.13 -19.84 -11.42
CA LYS A 47 16.27 -20.55 -12.71
C LYS A 47 14.98 -20.59 -13.52
N TYR A 48 14.18 -19.54 -13.39
CA TYR A 48 13.02 -19.34 -14.25
C TYR A 48 13.46 -19.20 -15.72
N PRO A 49 12.62 -19.59 -16.69
CA PRO A 49 12.97 -19.52 -18.10
C PRO A 49 13.40 -18.12 -18.54
N GLU A 50 14.46 -18.03 -19.34
CA GLU A 50 15.03 -16.74 -19.79
C GLU A 50 14.01 -15.88 -20.54
N GLY A 51 13.00 -16.50 -21.17
CA GLY A 51 11.92 -15.83 -21.89
C GLY A 51 11.12 -14.84 -21.05
N ILE A 52 11.09 -14.99 -19.72
CA ILE A 52 10.44 -14.03 -18.82
C ILE A 52 11.12 -12.66 -18.87
N SER A 53 12.40 -12.60 -19.24
CA SER A 53 13.15 -11.34 -19.38
C SER A 53 12.58 -10.42 -20.48
N LYS A 54 11.72 -10.95 -21.36
CA LYS A 54 11.02 -10.18 -22.40
C LYS A 54 9.83 -9.37 -21.87
N TYR A 55 9.37 -9.67 -20.65
CA TYR A 55 8.24 -8.98 -20.03
C TYR A 55 8.78 -7.77 -19.27
N ASP A 56 8.57 -6.59 -19.84
CA ASP A 56 8.86 -5.32 -19.17
C ASP A 56 7.77 -4.97 -18.15
N TYR A 57 8.10 -4.11 -17.20
CA TYR A 57 7.11 -3.57 -16.27
C TYR A 57 6.02 -2.81 -17.04
N ILE A 58 4.76 -3.06 -16.72
CA ILE A 58 3.60 -2.44 -17.35
C ILE A 58 3.01 -1.41 -16.38
N PRO A 59 3.27 -0.11 -16.57
CA PRO A 59 2.70 0.92 -15.70
C PRO A 59 1.17 0.89 -15.73
N ASN A 60 0.54 1.11 -14.57
CA ASN A 60 -0.92 1.15 -14.39
C ASN A 60 -1.67 -0.17 -14.70
N PHE A 61 -0.98 -1.30 -14.88
CA PHE A 61 -1.63 -2.61 -15.01
C PHE A 61 -2.30 -3.03 -13.70
N ALA A 62 -1.60 -2.90 -12.58
CA ALA A 62 -2.10 -3.21 -11.25
C ALA A 62 -2.36 -1.94 -10.44
N ALA A 63 -3.35 -2.00 -9.54
CA ALA A 63 -3.70 -0.95 -8.61
C ALA A 63 -3.53 -1.43 -7.17
N ARG A 64 -3.28 -0.52 -6.23
CA ARG A 64 -3.17 -0.85 -4.81
C ARG A 64 -4.50 -1.38 -4.27
N GLY A 65 -4.44 -2.43 -3.46
CA GLY A 65 -5.59 -3.05 -2.80
C GLY A 65 -6.21 -4.25 -3.54
N LEU A 66 -5.66 -4.66 -4.69
CA LEU A 66 -6.08 -5.87 -5.39
C LEU A 66 -5.77 -7.14 -4.59
N HIS A 67 -6.49 -8.20 -4.93
CA HIS A 67 -6.39 -9.52 -4.33
C HIS A 67 -5.82 -10.51 -5.33
N TYR A 68 -4.98 -11.43 -4.86
CA TYR A 68 -4.43 -12.51 -5.66
C TYR A 68 -4.79 -13.86 -5.06
N ASP A 69 -5.59 -14.64 -5.77
CA ASP A 69 -5.88 -16.04 -5.43
C ASP A 69 -4.66 -16.87 -5.80
N ILE A 70 -3.93 -17.32 -4.79
CA ILE A 70 -2.66 -18.03 -4.97
C ILE A 70 -2.89 -19.37 -5.64
N GLN A 71 -3.98 -20.08 -5.31
CA GLN A 71 -4.23 -21.41 -5.85
C GLN A 71 -4.70 -21.37 -7.30
N LYS A 72 -5.50 -20.36 -7.66
CA LYS A 72 -6.03 -20.21 -9.02
C LYS A 72 -5.14 -19.34 -9.93
N GLY A 73 -4.16 -18.64 -9.36
CA GLY A 73 -3.28 -17.72 -10.08
C GLY A 73 -4.05 -16.54 -10.69
N LEU A 74 -4.98 -15.96 -9.94
CA LEU A 74 -5.87 -14.90 -10.42
C LEU A 74 -5.66 -13.61 -9.65
N LEU A 75 -5.46 -12.50 -10.36
CA LEU A 75 -5.45 -11.15 -9.80
C LEU A 75 -6.84 -10.52 -10.02
N MET A 76 -7.44 -9.95 -8.97
CA MET A 76 -8.80 -9.43 -9.04
C MET A 76 -9.08 -8.31 -8.04
N LYS A 77 -10.16 -7.56 -8.28
CA LYS A 77 -10.71 -6.63 -7.31
C LYS A 77 -11.86 -7.28 -6.54
N ILE A 78 -11.82 -7.16 -5.22
CA ILE A 78 -12.86 -7.63 -4.31
C ILE A 78 -13.40 -6.42 -3.55
N ASP A 79 -14.71 -6.34 -3.38
CA ASP A 79 -15.35 -5.26 -2.64
C ASP A 79 -15.36 -5.47 -1.11
N ALA A 80 -15.91 -4.50 -0.38
CA ALA A 80 -15.97 -4.53 1.09
C ALA A 80 -16.88 -5.64 1.66
N PHE A 81 -17.70 -6.27 0.82
CA PHE A 81 -18.59 -7.38 1.18
C PHE A 81 -18.07 -8.73 0.66
N HIS A 82 -16.81 -8.77 0.22
CA HIS A 82 -16.12 -9.93 -0.36
C HIS A 82 -16.72 -10.46 -1.66
N TYR A 83 -17.36 -9.60 -2.45
CA TYR A 83 -17.73 -9.94 -3.82
C TYR A 83 -16.61 -9.58 -4.79
N ILE A 84 -16.24 -10.54 -5.63
CA ILE A 84 -15.38 -10.32 -6.79
C ILE A 84 -16.11 -9.35 -7.72
N GLN A 85 -15.43 -8.26 -8.07
CA GLN A 85 -15.89 -7.35 -9.10
C GLN A 85 -15.63 -8.01 -10.46
N LEU A 86 -16.69 -8.55 -11.04
CA LEU A 86 -16.67 -9.12 -12.39
C LEU A 86 -16.12 -8.11 -13.41
N GLY A 87 -15.46 -8.61 -14.46
CA GLY A 87 -14.68 -7.82 -15.42
C GLY A 87 -13.29 -7.36 -14.93
N THR A 88 -12.95 -7.56 -13.64
CA THR A 88 -11.64 -7.15 -13.09
C THR A 88 -10.68 -8.32 -12.84
N VAL A 89 -11.06 -9.54 -13.24
CA VAL A 89 -10.29 -10.76 -12.97
C VAL A 89 -9.32 -11.03 -14.10
N TYR A 90 -8.05 -11.24 -13.76
CA TYR A 90 -6.97 -11.50 -14.71
C TYR A 90 -6.25 -12.81 -14.37
N ARG A 91 -5.98 -13.62 -15.38
CA ARG A 91 -5.06 -14.76 -15.33
C ARG A 91 -3.84 -14.40 -16.18
N GLY A 92 -2.70 -14.22 -15.52
CA GLY A 92 -1.57 -13.59 -16.17
C GLY A 92 -1.90 -12.15 -16.59
N LEU A 93 -1.66 -11.80 -17.86
CA LEU A 93 -1.96 -10.48 -18.42
C LEU A 93 -3.30 -10.43 -19.18
N ASN A 94 -4.05 -11.52 -19.16
CA ASN A 94 -5.29 -11.65 -19.91
C ASN A 94 -6.52 -11.60 -18.96
N PRO A 95 -7.59 -10.89 -19.34
CA PRO A 95 -8.83 -10.90 -18.59
C PRO A 95 -9.49 -12.28 -18.66
N VAL A 96 -10.13 -12.69 -17.57
CA VAL A 96 -10.90 -13.93 -17.47
C VAL A 96 -12.38 -13.63 -17.68
N PRO A 97 -13.10 -14.34 -18.57
CA PRO A 97 -14.53 -14.16 -18.75
C PRO A 97 -15.33 -14.40 -17.45
N ASP A 98 -16.35 -13.59 -17.21
CA ASP A 98 -17.16 -13.67 -15.98
C ASP A 98 -17.81 -15.02 -15.76
N GLU A 99 -18.22 -15.71 -16.82
CA GLU A 99 -18.77 -17.07 -16.77
C GLU A 99 -17.75 -18.05 -16.19
N GLU A 100 -16.49 -17.96 -16.65
CA GLU A 100 -15.39 -18.79 -16.14
C GLU A 100 -15.07 -18.45 -14.68
N VAL A 101 -15.09 -17.16 -14.32
CA VAL A 101 -14.90 -16.74 -12.91
C VAL A 101 -15.99 -17.36 -12.04
N LEU A 102 -17.26 -17.28 -12.42
CA LEU A 102 -18.35 -17.86 -11.66
C LEU A 102 -18.19 -19.38 -11.50
N GLU A 103 -17.78 -20.09 -12.55
CA GLU A 103 -17.50 -21.53 -12.47
C GLU A 103 -16.36 -21.84 -11.48
N LEU A 104 -15.27 -21.09 -11.54
CA LEU A 104 -14.11 -21.24 -10.66
C LEU A 104 -14.43 -21.00 -9.17
N TYR A 105 -15.47 -20.22 -8.88
CA TYR A 105 -15.94 -19.92 -7.53
C TYR A 105 -17.28 -20.58 -7.20
N GLY A 106 -17.66 -21.66 -7.90
CA GLY A 106 -18.79 -22.51 -7.52
C GLY A 106 -20.18 -21.92 -7.81
N GLY A 107 -20.29 -21.12 -8.86
CA GLY A 107 -21.51 -20.44 -9.29
C GLY A 107 -21.83 -19.16 -8.51
N THR A 108 -20.91 -18.68 -7.68
CA THR A 108 -21.00 -17.43 -6.94
C THR A 108 -19.77 -16.58 -7.20
N ASN A 109 -19.86 -15.27 -7.01
CA ASN A 109 -18.73 -14.35 -7.01
C ASN A 109 -18.36 -13.89 -5.59
N HIS A 110 -18.92 -14.50 -4.55
CA HIS A 110 -18.58 -14.20 -3.16
C HIS A 110 -17.45 -15.09 -2.66
N VAL A 111 -16.42 -14.47 -2.06
CA VAL A 111 -15.30 -15.17 -1.42
C VAL A 111 -15.49 -15.20 0.11
N PRO A 112 -15.42 -16.37 0.77
CA PRO A 112 -15.49 -16.45 2.22
C PRO A 112 -14.39 -15.64 2.92
N LEU A 113 -14.71 -15.02 4.06
CA LEU A 113 -13.75 -14.20 4.83
C LEU A 113 -12.52 -15.01 5.25
N GLU A 114 -12.68 -16.30 5.53
CA GLU A 114 -11.59 -17.19 5.92
C GLU A 114 -10.55 -17.40 4.80
N GLU A 115 -10.93 -17.22 3.54
CA GLU A 115 -10.02 -17.34 2.38
C GLU A 115 -9.26 -16.03 2.12
N VAL A 116 -9.90 -14.89 2.42
CA VAL A 116 -9.35 -13.53 2.24
C VAL A 116 -8.50 -13.09 3.45
N SER A 117 -8.74 -13.66 4.62
CA SER A 117 -8.14 -13.22 5.87
C SER A 117 -7.04 -14.15 6.39
N GLY A 118 -5.79 -13.66 6.38
CA GLY A 118 -4.70 -14.32 7.09
C GLY A 118 -4.84 -14.33 8.63
N PHE A 119 -5.83 -13.63 9.19
CA PHE A 119 -6.07 -13.52 10.64
C PHE A 119 -6.69 -14.79 11.26
N TYR A 120 -7.40 -15.61 10.48
CA TYR A 120 -8.16 -16.77 11.00
C TYR A 120 -7.47 -18.13 10.82
N GLY A 121 -6.14 -18.14 10.62
CA GLY A 121 -5.33 -19.28 11.02
C GLY A 121 -5.32 -20.48 10.06
N LYS A 122 -5.20 -20.22 8.76
CA LYS A 122 -4.38 -20.99 7.79
C LYS A 122 -3.85 -19.92 6.82
N GLY A 123 -2.59 -20.00 6.38
CA GLY A 123 -2.00 -18.96 5.52
C GLY A 123 -2.91 -18.59 4.35
N PRO A 124 -2.86 -17.32 3.86
CA PRO A 124 -3.87 -16.83 2.94
C PRO A 124 -3.93 -17.68 1.68
N VAL A 125 -5.11 -18.22 1.36
CA VAL A 125 -5.43 -18.70 -0.01
C VAL A 125 -5.42 -17.49 -0.96
N MET A 126 -5.81 -16.32 -0.43
CA MET A 126 -5.86 -15.05 -1.15
C MET A 126 -5.00 -13.98 -0.47
N LYS A 127 -4.07 -13.38 -1.21
CA LYS A 127 -3.24 -12.27 -0.73
C LYS A 127 -3.84 -10.94 -1.17
N GLN A 128 -4.14 -10.05 -0.22
CA GLN A 128 -4.43 -8.64 -0.52
C GLN A 128 -3.13 -7.81 -0.51
N PHE A 129 -2.93 -7.00 -1.55
CA PHE A 129 -1.74 -6.16 -1.74
C PHE A 129 -2.04 -4.69 -1.39
N MET A 130 -1.86 -4.35 -0.12
CA MET A 130 -2.20 -3.03 0.43
C MET A 130 -1.03 -2.03 0.43
N ASP A 131 0.18 -2.52 0.24
CA ASP A 131 1.40 -1.70 0.20
C ASP A 131 1.63 -1.19 -1.23
N VAL A 132 2.06 0.08 -1.37
CA VAL A 132 2.47 0.66 -2.65
C VAL A 132 3.63 -0.14 -3.25
N PHE A 133 4.54 -0.65 -2.42
CA PHE A 133 5.66 -1.49 -2.85
C PHE A 133 5.23 -2.84 -3.45
N SER A 134 3.96 -3.24 -3.29
CA SER A 134 3.43 -4.49 -3.87
C SER A 134 2.94 -4.35 -5.31
N ILE A 135 2.87 -3.13 -5.88
CA ILE A 135 2.44 -2.95 -7.27
C ILE A 135 3.38 -3.66 -8.27
N PRO A 136 4.72 -3.53 -8.15
CA PRO A 136 5.67 -4.32 -8.95
C PRO A 136 5.50 -5.84 -8.79
N GLU A 137 5.19 -6.30 -7.58
CA GLU A 137 4.98 -7.72 -7.26
C GLU A 137 3.77 -8.29 -8.00
N MET A 138 2.62 -7.60 -7.93
CA MET A 138 1.40 -7.98 -8.66
C MET A 138 1.65 -8.07 -10.17
N THR A 139 2.38 -7.09 -10.71
CA THR A 139 2.72 -7.06 -12.14
C THR A 139 3.64 -8.23 -12.52
N LEU A 140 4.61 -8.58 -11.66
CA LEU A 140 5.52 -9.70 -11.90
C LEU A 140 4.84 -11.06 -11.76
N LEU A 141 3.92 -11.21 -10.81
CA LEU A 141 3.06 -12.39 -10.70
C LEU A 141 2.27 -12.60 -12.00
N ALA A 142 1.62 -11.54 -12.48
CA ALA A 142 0.86 -11.57 -13.72
C ALA A 142 1.76 -11.90 -14.93
N ALA A 143 2.91 -11.24 -15.08
CA ALA A 143 3.83 -11.48 -16.19
C ALA A 143 4.41 -12.91 -16.20
N ALA A 144 4.80 -13.44 -15.04
CA ALA A 144 5.34 -14.80 -14.95
C ALA A 144 4.27 -15.87 -15.21
N ASN A 145 3.07 -15.67 -14.67
CA ASN A 145 1.90 -16.52 -14.93
C ASN A 145 1.52 -16.51 -16.41
N ASP A 146 1.49 -15.33 -17.04
CA ASP A 146 1.22 -15.16 -18.47
C ASP A 146 2.24 -15.91 -19.35
N TYR A 147 3.52 -15.83 -18.98
CA TYR A 147 4.57 -16.56 -19.68
C TYR A 147 4.36 -18.08 -19.61
N PHE A 148 4.07 -18.63 -18.44
CA PHE A 148 3.85 -20.06 -18.30
C PHE A 148 2.63 -20.53 -19.10
N ASN A 149 1.51 -19.80 -19.01
CA ASN A 149 0.29 -20.13 -19.78
C ASN A 149 0.53 -20.04 -21.29
N SER A 150 1.18 -18.99 -21.77
CA SER A 150 1.43 -18.77 -23.20
C SER A 150 2.41 -19.79 -23.81
N ASN A 151 3.19 -20.48 -22.99
CA ASN A 151 4.16 -21.49 -23.42
C ASN A 151 3.74 -22.92 -23.02
N ASP A 152 2.51 -23.10 -22.51
CA ASP A 152 1.98 -24.40 -22.05
C ASP A 152 2.91 -25.11 -21.05
N ILE A 153 3.49 -24.33 -20.13
CA ILE A 153 4.37 -24.84 -19.08
C ILE A 153 3.53 -25.08 -17.84
N GLU A 154 3.49 -26.33 -17.37
CA GLU A 154 2.85 -26.68 -16.11
C GLU A 154 3.72 -26.21 -14.92
N TYR A 155 3.09 -25.57 -13.93
CA TYR A 155 3.74 -25.05 -12.74
C TYR A 155 2.79 -25.11 -11.53
N ASP A 156 3.36 -25.05 -10.33
CA ASP A 156 2.59 -24.92 -9.09
C ASP A 156 2.38 -23.42 -8.75
N PRO A 157 1.13 -22.94 -8.68
CA PRO A 157 0.84 -21.53 -8.39
C PRO A 157 1.36 -21.04 -7.03
N GLY A 158 1.44 -21.92 -6.03
CA GLY A 158 1.97 -21.61 -4.71
C GLY A 158 3.48 -21.37 -4.74
N HIS A 159 4.23 -22.17 -5.50
CA HIS A 159 5.66 -21.94 -5.74
C HIS A 159 5.89 -20.65 -6.52
N LEU A 160 5.12 -20.40 -7.58
CA LEU A 160 5.21 -19.15 -8.34
C LEU A 160 5.03 -17.93 -7.42
N TYR A 161 3.95 -17.93 -6.63
CA TYR A 161 3.68 -16.84 -5.69
C TYR A 161 4.83 -16.63 -4.72
N LYS A 162 5.32 -17.73 -4.12
CA LYS A 162 6.41 -17.68 -3.14
C LYS A 162 7.71 -17.16 -3.74
N ASP A 163 8.11 -17.66 -4.90
CA ASP A 163 9.36 -17.27 -5.54
C ASP A 163 9.33 -15.78 -5.93
N VAL A 164 8.20 -15.30 -6.46
CA VAL A 164 8.01 -13.87 -6.79
C VAL A 164 8.03 -13.01 -5.52
N SER A 165 7.32 -13.42 -4.47
CA SER A 165 7.32 -12.72 -3.17
C SER A 165 8.73 -12.62 -2.60
N ASP A 166 9.47 -13.73 -2.62
CA ASP A 166 10.83 -13.80 -2.12
C ASP A 166 11.79 -12.95 -2.98
N ALA A 167 11.64 -12.96 -4.31
CA ALA A 167 12.45 -12.15 -5.22
C ALA A 167 12.23 -10.64 -4.98
N ILE A 168 10.99 -10.19 -4.78
CA ILE A 168 10.68 -8.81 -4.39
C ILE A 168 11.27 -8.51 -3.01
N GLY A 169 11.06 -9.40 -2.04
CA GLY A 169 11.64 -9.29 -0.69
C GLY A 169 13.17 -9.14 -0.70
N MET A 170 13.87 -9.85 -1.59
CA MET A 170 15.32 -9.74 -1.78
C MET A 170 15.77 -8.35 -2.21
N VAL A 171 14.98 -7.63 -3.03
CA VAL A 171 15.28 -6.25 -3.44
C VAL A 171 15.35 -5.34 -2.21
N HIS A 172 14.38 -5.47 -1.29
CA HIS A 172 14.31 -4.70 -0.05
C HIS A 172 15.39 -5.14 0.96
N ILE A 173 15.54 -6.46 1.20
CA ILE A 173 16.49 -7.01 2.18
C ILE A 173 17.94 -6.70 1.81
N LYS A 174 18.31 -6.83 0.53
CA LYS A 174 19.66 -6.49 0.04
C LYS A 174 19.89 -4.97 -0.09
N GLY A 175 18.86 -4.16 0.19
CA GLY A 175 18.92 -2.71 0.21
C GLY A 175 19.15 -2.06 -1.15
N TYR A 176 18.69 -2.70 -2.23
CA TYR A 176 18.82 -2.13 -3.58
C TYR A 176 18.04 -0.83 -3.72
N MET A 177 16.79 -0.82 -3.21
CA MET A 177 15.94 0.36 -3.17
C MET A 177 16.64 1.54 -2.51
N TYR A 178 17.18 1.35 -1.30
CA TYR A 178 17.92 2.38 -0.58
C TYR A 178 19.13 2.87 -1.39
N LYS A 179 19.89 1.96 -2.01
CA LYS A 179 21.06 2.33 -2.83
C LYS A 179 20.68 3.20 -4.02
N TRP A 180 19.64 2.85 -4.76
CA TRP A 180 19.21 3.61 -5.94
C TRP A 180 18.75 5.01 -5.55
N ILE A 181 17.91 5.12 -4.53
CA ILE A 181 17.41 6.41 -4.03
C ILE A 181 18.57 7.26 -3.51
N MET A 182 19.49 6.67 -2.73
CA MET A 182 20.65 7.40 -2.21
C MET A 182 21.65 7.83 -3.29
N GLN A 183 21.64 7.25 -4.49
CA GLN A 183 22.52 7.67 -5.58
C GLN A 183 22.02 8.94 -6.27
N ASP A 184 20.69 9.14 -6.33
CA ASP A 184 20.08 10.26 -7.03
C ASP A 184 18.78 10.70 -6.33
N LEU A 185 18.93 11.46 -5.24
CA LEU A 185 17.80 11.88 -4.41
C LEU A 185 16.83 12.79 -5.17
N GLU A 186 17.32 13.64 -6.06
CA GLU A 186 16.52 14.58 -6.84
C GLU A 186 15.59 13.87 -7.81
N LYS A 187 16.07 12.79 -8.43
CA LYS A 187 15.24 11.98 -9.32
C LYS A 187 14.15 11.19 -8.59
N TYR A 188 14.44 10.69 -7.40
CA TYR A 188 13.57 9.73 -6.72
C TYR A 188 12.68 10.32 -5.64
N ILE A 189 13.13 11.33 -4.90
CA ILE A 189 12.32 11.98 -3.85
C ILE A 189 11.57 13.16 -4.45
N LEU A 190 10.25 13.07 -4.41
CA LEU A 190 9.35 14.12 -4.86
C LEU A 190 8.93 14.99 -3.67
N ARG A 191 8.65 16.27 -3.94
CA ARG A 191 7.98 17.20 -3.00
C ARG A 191 8.73 17.45 -1.68
N GLY A 192 10.06 17.55 -1.73
CA GLY A 192 10.87 17.83 -0.54
C GLY A 192 10.52 19.17 0.12
N ASP A 193 10.27 20.22 -0.67
CA ASP A 193 9.98 21.57 -0.19
C ASP A 193 8.65 21.64 0.59
N GLU A 194 7.62 20.92 0.13
CA GLU A 194 6.34 20.83 0.82
C GLU A 194 6.47 20.10 2.16
N THR A 195 7.24 19.01 2.21
CA THR A 195 7.56 18.30 3.45
C THR A 195 8.25 19.21 4.46
N TYR A 196 9.24 20.00 4.02
CA TYR A 196 9.89 21.01 4.87
C TYR A 196 8.88 22.02 5.41
N ALA A 197 8.03 22.58 4.55
CA ALA A 197 7.07 23.61 4.94
C ALA A 197 6.09 23.11 6.02
N VAL A 198 5.61 21.87 5.92
CA VAL A 198 4.71 21.26 6.90
C VAL A 198 5.42 21.04 8.23
N LEU A 199 6.58 20.37 8.23
CA LEU A 199 7.32 20.06 9.46
C LEU A 199 7.74 21.34 10.19
N HIS A 200 8.26 22.32 9.45
CA HIS A 200 8.67 23.60 10.02
C HIS A 200 7.46 24.38 10.59
N ARG A 201 6.31 24.38 9.90
CA ARG A 201 5.09 25.02 10.41
C ARG A 201 4.62 24.37 11.71
N LEU A 202 4.60 23.04 11.79
CA LEU A 202 4.17 22.35 13.01
C LEU A 202 5.12 22.64 14.18
N ALA A 203 6.44 22.54 13.94
CA ALA A 203 7.46 22.82 14.95
C ALA A 203 7.42 24.28 15.43
N SER A 204 7.23 25.26 14.53
CA SER A 204 7.15 26.68 14.89
C SER A 204 5.92 27.05 15.71
N HIS A 205 4.85 26.25 15.61
CA HIS A 205 3.65 26.38 16.45
C HIS A 205 3.73 25.55 17.73
N GLY A 206 4.92 25.06 18.10
CA GLY A 206 5.17 24.36 19.36
C GLY A 206 4.59 22.94 19.42
N LYS A 207 4.17 22.37 18.28
CA LYS A 207 3.69 20.98 18.22
C LYS A 207 4.86 20.01 18.37
N LYS A 208 4.60 18.87 18.99
CA LYS A 208 5.59 17.80 19.20
C LYS A 208 5.62 16.86 18.00
N LEU A 209 6.80 16.54 17.49
CA LEU A 209 6.95 15.72 16.28
C LEU A 209 7.66 14.41 16.59
N PHE A 210 7.19 13.31 16.01
CA PHE A 210 7.91 12.04 16.03
C PHE A 210 7.88 11.29 14.70
N LEU A 211 8.90 10.47 14.46
CA LEU A 211 9.07 9.66 13.26
C LEU A 211 9.19 8.18 13.65
N ILE A 212 8.42 7.29 13.01
CA ILE A 212 8.50 5.84 13.19
C ILE A 212 8.59 5.18 11.82
N THR A 213 9.75 4.60 11.51
CA THR A 213 9.98 3.98 10.20
C THR A 213 10.67 2.62 10.31
N ASN A 214 10.40 1.74 9.35
CA ASN A 214 11.12 0.48 9.15
C ASN A 214 12.48 0.69 8.46
N SER A 215 12.71 1.86 7.86
CA SER A 215 13.94 2.20 7.17
C SER A 215 15.15 2.34 8.12
N PRO A 216 16.36 2.05 7.64
CA PRO A 216 17.59 2.25 8.40
C PRO A 216 17.94 3.73 8.53
N PHE A 217 18.62 4.08 9.63
CA PHE A 217 18.97 5.48 9.93
C PHE A 217 19.78 6.17 8.83
N SER A 218 20.78 5.50 8.25
CA SER A 218 21.62 6.10 7.20
C SER A 218 20.83 6.54 5.98
N PHE A 219 19.74 5.82 5.66
CA PHE A 219 18.84 6.16 4.58
C PHE A 219 17.96 7.36 4.93
N VAL A 220 17.29 7.29 6.09
CA VAL A 220 16.43 8.37 6.61
C VAL A 220 17.21 9.67 6.77
N ASP A 221 18.40 9.62 7.38
CA ASP A 221 19.23 10.80 7.60
C ASP A 221 19.65 11.46 6.28
N LYS A 222 19.97 10.67 5.25
CA LYS A 222 20.35 11.20 3.94
C LYS A 222 19.17 11.87 3.22
N GLY A 223 18.00 11.24 3.22
CA GLY A 223 16.81 11.82 2.58
C GLY A 223 16.24 13.01 3.35
N MET A 224 16.20 12.96 4.68
CA MET A 224 15.79 14.11 5.50
C MET A 224 16.75 15.30 5.36
N LYS A 225 18.06 15.05 5.25
CA LYS A 225 19.02 16.13 4.94
C LYS A 225 18.77 16.79 3.59
N TYR A 226 18.27 16.04 2.62
CA TYR A 226 17.91 16.55 1.31
C TYR A 226 16.59 17.35 1.35
N MET A 227 15.53 16.78 1.95
CA MET A 227 14.20 17.41 1.99
C MET A 227 14.11 18.59 2.96
N VAL A 228 14.74 18.49 4.13
CA VAL A 228 14.54 19.41 5.26
C VAL A 228 15.79 20.21 5.60
N GLY A 229 16.97 19.60 5.44
CA GLY A 229 18.25 20.23 5.73
C GLY A 229 19.06 19.51 6.83
N LYS A 230 20.27 20.02 7.10
CA LYS A 230 21.24 19.35 7.99
C LYS A 230 20.73 19.13 9.41
N ASP A 231 19.93 20.07 9.90
CA ASP A 231 19.45 20.11 11.28
C ASP A 231 18.02 19.56 11.41
N TRP A 232 17.58 18.72 10.47
CA TRP A 232 16.23 18.13 10.45
C TRP A 232 15.85 17.44 11.78
N ARG A 233 16.84 16.89 12.50
CA ARG A 233 16.65 16.20 13.78
C ARG A 233 16.12 17.14 14.86
N ASP A 234 16.39 18.44 14.77
CA ASP A 234 15.93 19.42 15.75
C ASP A 234 14.43 19.68 15.66
N LEU A 235 13.80 19.32 14.53
CA LEU A 235 12.36 19.37 14.37
C LEU A 235 11.66 18.24 15.13
N PHE A 236 12.32 17.09 15.31
CA PHE A 236 11.71 15.90 15.90
C PHE A 236 12.07 15.76 17.38
N ASP A 237 11.05 15.57 18.21
CA ASP A 237 11.22 15.18 19.62
C ASP A 237 11.67 13.72 19.73
N ILE A 238 11.22 12.83 18.82
CA ILE A 238 11.59 11.41 18.85
C ILE A 238 11.73 10.87 17.43
N VAL A 239 12.84 10.19 17.14
CA VAL A 239 13.05 9.46 15.88
C VAL A 239 13.28 7.98 16.17
N ILE A 240 12.47 7.11 15.59
CA ILE A 240 12.55 5.65 15.71
C ILE A 240 12.75 5.04 14.33
N VAL A 241 13.89 4.39 14.13
CA VAL A 241 14.27 3.69 12.89
C VAL A 241 14.23 2.19 13.06
N GLN A 242 14.09 1.44 11.97
CA GLN A 242 13.96 -0.02 11.98
C GLN A 242 12.97 -0.50 13.06
N ALA A 243 11.81 0.16 13.12
CA ALA A 243 10.79 -0.04 14.14
C ALA A 243 10.21 -1.46 14.11
N ASP A 244 10.22 -2.13 12.94
CA ASP A 244 9.63 -3.44 12.70
C ASP A 244 8.09 -3.42 12.78
N LYS A 245 7.46 -2.41 12.17
CA LYS A 245 6.02 -2.35 11.97
C LYS A 245 5.55 -3.54 11.12
N PRO A 246 4.40 -4.17 11.43
CA PRO A 246 3.42 -3.78 12.47
C PRO A 246 3.73 -4.28 13.89
N HIS A 247 4.79 -5.08 14.10
CA HIS A 247 5.13 -5.61 15.43
C HIS A 247 5.40 -4.51 16.45
N PHE A 248 5.94 -3.36 16.02
CA PHE A 248 6.09 -2.19 16.89
C PHE A 248 4.78 -1.80 17.59
N PHE A 249 3.66 -1.82 16.86
CA PHE A 249 2.34 -1.44 17.38
C PHE A 249 1.64 -2.60 18.08
N ASN A 250 1.82 -3.83 17.57
CA ASN A 250 1.03 -4.99 17.98
C ASN A 250 1.71 -5.91 18.99
N SER A 251 3.00 -5.73 19.28
CA SER A 251 3.78 -6.62 20.14
C SER A 251 4.60 -5.86 21.18
N CYS A 252 4.73 -6.43 22.39
CA CYS A 252 5.52 -5.84 23.49
C CYS A 252 6.96 -6.37 23.57
N GLY A 253 7.54 -6.83 22.45
CA GLY A 253 8.71 -7.71 22.50
C GLY A 253 10.09 -7.05 22.48
N LYS A 254 10.26 -5.93 21.76
CA LYS A 254 11.60 -5.36 21.48
C LYS A 254 11.83 -4.08 22.28
N PRO A 255 12.88 -4.02 23.14
CA PRO A 255 13.22 -2.78 23.82
C PRO A 255 13.89 -1.78 22.86
N PHE A 256 13.79 -0.49 23.17
CA PHE A 256 14.51 0.55 22.45
C PHE A 256 16.02 0.39 22.60
N ARG A 257 16.76 0.76 21.55
CA ARG A 257 18.21 0.98 21.59
C ARG A 257 18.52 2.39 21.08
N ARG A 258 19.43 3.10 21.73
CA ARG A 258 19.89 4.42 21.24
C ARG A 258 20.94 4.24 20.15
N LEU A 259 20.87 5.06 19.12
CA LEU A 259 21.94 5.23 18.15
C LEU A 259 22.76 6.47 18.51
N ASP A 260 24.07 6.41 18.32
CA ASP A 260 24.89 7.62 18.38
C ASP A 260 24.81 8.44 17.07
N SER A 261 25.57 9.53 17.02
CA SER A 261 25.63 10.42 15.85
C SER A 261 26.11 9.72 14.57
N ASN A 262 26.90 8.65 14.70
CA ASN A 262 27.41 7.87 13.59
C ASN A 262 26.43 6.76 13.15
N GLY A 263 25.40 6.50 13.95
CA GLY A 263 24.41 5.44 13.72
C GLY A 263 24.76 4.11 14.39
N ASP A 264 25.74 4.09 15.29
CA ASP A 264 26.15 2.88 16.01
C ASP A 264 25.30 2.64 17.26
N LEU A 265 25.10 1.36 17.59
CA LEU A 265 24.25 0.95 18.69
C LEU A 265 24.92 1.20 20.05
N GLN A 266 24.19 1.91 20.91
CA GLN A 266 24.54 2.08 22.31
C GLN A 266 23.89 0.99 23.17
N TRP A 267 24.58 0.58 24.23
CA TRP A 267 24.15 -0.52 25.11
C TRP A 267 23.31 -0.07 26.32
N ASP A 268 23.21 1.24 26.54
CA ASP A 268 22.48 1.79 27.67
C ASP A 268 21.00 1.41 27.63
N LYS A 269 20.46 1.02 28.78
CA LYS A 269 19.02 0.83 28.93
C LYS A 269 18.31 2.17 28.82
N ILE A 270 17.35 2.25 27.92
CA ILE A 270 16.56 3.45 27.66
C ILE A 270 15.58 3.68 28.82
N LYS A 271 15.74 4.83 29.49
CA LYS A 271 14.88 5.28 30.60
C LYS A 271 14.03 6.51 30.25
N SER A 272 14.43 7.25 29.22
CA SER A 272 13.73 8.40 28.64
C SER A 272 13.95 8.42 27.13
N LEU A 273 13.04 9.07 26.41
CA LEU A 273 13.18 9.40 25.00
C LEU A 273 13.45 10.91 24.92
N ASP A 274 14.65 11.28 24.45
CA ASP A 274 15.16 12.64 24.51
C ASP A 274 15.21 13.26 23.11
N LYS A 275 14.92 14.56 23.04
CA LYS A 275 14.89 15.31 21.79
C LYS A 275 16.23 15.26 21.04
N GLY A 276 16.16 15.11 19.72
CA GLY A 276 17.33 15.03 18.82
C GLY A 276 18.07 13.68 18.88
N GLN A 277 17.67 12.75 19.75
CA GLN A 277 18.21 11.40 19.79
C GLN A 277 17.47 10.48 18.82
N VAL A 278 18.19 9.48 18.34
CA VAL A 278 17.65 8.47 17.42
C VAL A 278 17.63 7.13 18.12
N TYR A 279 16.50 6.44 17.99
CA TYR A 279 16.27 5.15 18.58
C TYR A 279 16.04 4.11 17.49
N LYS A 280 16.41 2.88 17.79
CA LYS A 280 16.18 1.71 16.94
C LYS A 280 15.24 0.75 17.66
N GLN A 281 14.34 0.12 16.90
CA GLN A 281 13.33 -0.82 17.42
C GLN A 281 12.45 -0.15 18.49
N GLY A 282 12.05 -0.90 19.52
CA GLY A 282 11.09 -0.47 20.52
C GLY A 282 9.73 -1.12 20.32
N ASN A 283 8.78 -0.63 21.11
CA ASN A 283 7.39 -1.05 21.07
C ASN A 283 6.52 0.12 21.54
N LEU A 284 5.27 0.12 21.08
CA LEU A 284 4.32 1.18 21.40
C LEU A 284 4.02 1.28 22.90
N PHE A 285 4.00 0.15 23.63
CA PHE A 285 3.77 0.18 25.08
C PHE A 285 4.84 1.00 25.83
N ASP A 286 6.12 0.73 25.55
CA ASP A 286 7.22 1.48 26.13
C ASP A 286 7.23 2.93 25.61
N PHE A 287 6.89 3.17 24.34
CA PHE A 287 6.76 4.52 23.79
C PHE A 287 5.74 5.34 24.60
N LEU A 288 4.51 4.84 24.75
CA LEU A 288 3.44 5.51 25.49
C LEU A 288 3.79 5.69 26.99
N ARG A 289 4.55 4.77 27.57
CA ARG A 289 5.02 4.87 28.97
C ARG A 289 6.09 5.95 29.13
N LEU A 290 7.04 6.03 28.20
CA LEU A 290 8.18 6.94 28.27
C LEU A 290 7.81 8.37 27.87
N THR A 291 6.89 8.55 26.92
CA THR A 291 6.47 9.88 26.45
C THR A 291 5.27 10.43 27.22
N GLY A 292 4.40 9.55 27.71
CA GLY A 292 3.09 9.95 28.25
C GLY A 292 2.09 10.43 27.19
N TRP A 293 2.44 10.39 25.89
CA TRP A 293 1.57 10.85 24.81
C TRP A 293 0.46 9.83 24.57
N ARG A 294 -0.81 10.20 24.79
CA ARG A 294 -1.94 9.28 24.74
C ARG A 294 -3.20 9.94 24.17
N GLY A 295 -4.08 9.10 23.64
CA GLY A 295 -5.43 9.49 23.22
C GLY A 295 -5.46 10.40 22.00
N SER A 296 -6.51 11.21 21.94
CA SER A 296 -6.87 12.05 20.78
C SER A 296 -5.91 13.20 20.48
N LYS A 297 -4.98 13.50 21.39
CA LYS A 297 -3.95 14.53 21.21
C LYS A 297 -2.86 14.14 20.20
N VAL A 298 -2.78 12.85 19.86
CA VAL A 298 -1.81 12.29 18.92
C VAL A 298 -2.49 12.09 17.57
N LEU A 299 -1.88 12.66 16.52
CA LEU A 299 -2.25 12.43 15.13
C LEU A 299 -1.09 11.78 14.38
N TYR A 300 -1.26 10.53 13.95
CA TYR A 300 -0.23 9.78 13.22
C TYR A 300 -0.57 9.66 11.73
N PHE A 301 0.40 10.00 10.88
CA PHE A 301 0.32 9.91 9.43
C PHE A 301 1.12 8.72 8.91
N GLY A 302 0.52 7.95 8.00
CA GLY A 302 1.13 6.81 7.33
C GLY A 302 0.45 6.52 6.00
N ASP A 303 1.12 5.80 5.13
CA ASP A 303 0.61 5.40 3.80
C ASP A 303 -0.07 4.03 3.82
N HIS A 304 0.32 3.15 4.75
CA HIS A 304 -0.20 1.79 4.85
C HIS A 304 -1.39 1.68 5.83
N LEU A 305 -2.61 1.56 5.29
CA LEU A 305 -3.86 1.59 6.09
C LEU A 305 -3.90 0.60 7.27
N TYR A 306 -3.50 -0.66 7.08
CA TYR A 306 -3.63 -1.68 8.12
C TYR A 306 -2.46 -1.72 9.13
N SER A 307 -1.22 -1.79 8.66
CA SER A 307 -0.04 -1.87 9.54
C SER A 307 0.17 -0.60 10.36
N ASP A 308 -0.23 0.55 9.82
CA ASP A 308 0.13 1.84 10.39
C ASP A 308 -1.04 2.55 11.05
N LEU A 309 -2.29 2.39 10.58
CA LEU A 309 -3.39 3.25 11.03
C LEU A 309 -4.51 2.50 11.78
N ALA A 310 -4.92 1.33 11.30
CA ALA A 310 -6.08 0.63 11.85
C ALA A 310 -5.92 0.26 13.34
N ASP A 311 -4.80 -0.37 13.71
CA ASP A 311 -4.56 -0.81 15.09
C ASP A 311 -4.37 0.37 16.06
N LEU A 312 -3.75 1.47 15.61
CA LEU A 312 -3.54 2.67 16.42
C LEU A 312 -4.87 3.33 16.82
N MET A 313 -5.80 3.43 15.88
CA MET A 313 -7.14 3.96 16.13
C MET A 313 -7.92 3.03 17.07
N LEU A 314 -7.98 1.72 16.75
CA LEU A 314 -8.82 0.76 17.46
C LEU A 314 -8.33 0.46 18.88
N ARG A 315 -7.01 0.40 19.11
CA ARG A 315 -6.44 -0.06 20.38
C ARG A 315 -5.94 1.08 21.27
N HIS A 316 -5.58 2.23 20.69
CA HIS A 316 -4.87 3.30 21.41
C HIS A 316 -5.54 4.67 21.33
N GLY A 317 -6.62 4.80 20.54
CA GLY A 317 -7.41 6.03 20.43
C GLY A 317 -6.63 7.20 19.82
N TRP A 318 -5.56 6.93 19.07
CA TRP A 318 -4.86 7.95 18.30
C TRP A 318 -5.73 8.36 17.11
N ARG A 319 -5.65 9.64 16.74
CA ARG A 319 -6.18 10.10 15.45
C ARG A 319 -5.20 9.67 14.36
N THR A 320 -5.71 9.36 13.18
CA THR A 320 -4.90 8.85 12.06
C THR A 320 -5.20 9.61 10.78
N GLY A 321 -4.16 9.84 9.98
CA GLY A 321 -4.26 10.43 8.65
C GLY A 321 -3.61 9.51 7.62
N ALA A 322 -4.37 9.07 6.63
CA ALA A 322 -3.81 8.26 5.54
C ALA A 322 -3.21 9.17 4.45
N ILE A 323 -1.98 8.88 4.06
CA ILE A 323 -1.36 9.46 2.85
C ILE A 323 -1.60 8.49 1.70
N VAL A 324 -2.31 8.95 0.67
CA VAL A 324 -2.67 8.13 -0.50
C VAL A 324 -2.26 8.88 -1.76
N PRO A 325 -1.03 8.68 -2.26
CA PRO A 325 -0.52 9.40 -3.44
C PRO A 325 -1.42 9.25 -4.67
N GLU A 326 -2.04 8.08 -4.84
CA GLU A 326 -2.88 7.74 -5.98
C GLU A 326 -4.15 8.60 -6.07
N LEU A 327 -4.62 9.16 -4.93
CA LEU A 327 -5.81 10.02 -4.90
C LEU A 327 -5.65 11.27 -5.77
N GLU A 328 -4.44 11.73 -6.05
CA GLU A 328 -4.23 12.89 -6.93
C GLU A 328 -4.73 12.63 -8.34
N VAL A 329 -4.40 11.45 -8.89
CA VAL A 329 -4.83 11.05 -10.23
C VAL A 329 -6.32 10.74 -10.23
N GLU A 330 -6.79 9.97 -9.24
CA GLU A 330 -8.22 9.63 -9.09
C GLU A 330 -9.09 10.89 -8.99
N THR A 331 -8.69 11.86 -8.17
CA THR A 331 -9.42 13.13 -8.02
C THR A 331 -9.46 13.91 -9.32
N ARG A 332 -8.37 13.88 -10.11
CA ARG A 332 -8.34 14.54 -11.42
C ARG A 332 -9.32 13.89 -12.40
N VAL A 333 -9.35 12.55 -12.43
CA VAL A 333 -10.25 11.77 -13.30
C VAL A 333 -11.71 12.00 -12.92
N VAL A 334 -12.04 11.92 -11.63
CA VAL A 334 -13.41 12.10 -11.11
C VAL A 334 -13.96 13.51 -11.41
N ASN A 335 -13.09 14.52 -11.45
CA ASN A 335 -13.49 15.89 -11.77
C ASN A 335 -13.59 16.19 -13.28
N THR A 336 -13.37 15.20 -14.16
CA THR A 336 -13.57 15.40 -15.59
C THR A 336 -15.06 15.40 -15.95
N GLU A 337 -15.42 16.18 -16.97
CA GLU A 337 -16.80 16.21 -17.49
C GLU A 337 -17.25 14.84 -17.99
N GLN A 338 -16.35 14.10 -18.64
CA GLN A 338 -16.59 12.74 -19.14
C GLN A 338 -17.00 11.80 -18.01
N TYR A 339 -16.26 11.80 -16.90
CA TYR A 339 -16.58 10.99 -15.74
C TYR A 339 -17.91 11.42 -15.11
N ALA A 340 -18.14 12.72 -14.93
CA ALA A 340 -19.38 13.24 -14.35
C ALA A 340 -20.62 12.89 -15.19
N GLN A 341 -20.54 13.03 -16.52
CA GLN A 341 -21.59 12.64 -17.45
C GLN A 341 -21.81 11.13 -17.43
N GLY A 342 -20.75 10.34 -17.48
CA GLY A 342 -20.80 8.87 -17.41
C GLY A 342 -21.46 8.39 -16.12
N LEU A 343 -21.06 8.93 -14.96
CA LEU A 343 -21.65 8.60 -13.66
C LEU A 343 -23.13 8.99 -13.58
N THR A 344 -23.47 10.20 -14.04
CA THR A 344 -24.87 10.67 -14.06
C THR A 344 -25.73 9.75 -14.93
N TRP A 345 -25.21 9.35 -16.09
CA TRP A 345 -25.90 8.44 -16.98
C TRP A 345 -26.03 7.04 -16.39
N LEU A 346 -24.97 6.51 -15.77
CA LEU A 346 -25.00 5.22 -15.09
C LEU A 346 -26.05 5.19 -13.96
N GLN A 347 -26.19 6.28 -13.21
CA GLN A 347 -27.23 6.43 -12.17
C GLN A 347 -28.63 6.48 -12.79
N ALA A 348 -28.83 7.25 -13.86
CA ALA A 348 -30.10 7.33 -14.56
C ALA A 348 -30.51 5.97 -15.15
N LEU A 349 -29.55 5.28 -15.79
CA LEU A 349 -29.71 3.95 -16.37
C LEU A 349 -30.05 2.91 -15.30
N THR A 350 -29.41 2.98 -14.13
CA THR A 350 -29.74 2.11 -12.99
C THR A 350 -31.20 2.30 -12.54
N GLY A 351 -31.65 3.56 -12.37
CA GLY A 351 -33.05 3.84 -12.02
C GLY A 351 -34.06 3.49 -13.13
N LEU A 352 -33.64 3.52 -14.40
CA LEU A 352 -34.45 3.02 -15.52
C LEU A 352 -34.57 1.49 -15.50
N LEU A 353 -33.47 0.78 -15.30
CA LEU A 353 -33.43 -0.68 -15.18
C LEU A 353 -34.32 -1.17 -14.03
N GLU A 354 -34.23 -0.53 -12.85
CA GLU A 354 -35.07 -0.87 -11.69
C GLU A 354 -36.57 -0.75 -11.99
N ARG A 355 -36.99 0.31 -12.67
CA ARG A 355 -38.39 0.50 -13.07
C ARG A 355 -38.83 -0.51 -14.13
N MET A 356 -37.95 -0.83 -15.08
CA MET A 356 -38.26 -1.77 -16.16
C MET A 356 -38.44 -3.21 -15.71
N GLN A 357 -37.94 -3.60 -14.55
CA GLN A 357 -38.13 -4.96 -14.01
C GLN A 357 -39.62 -5.33 -13.80
N MET A 358 -40.51 -4.35 -13.71
CA MET A 358 -41.96 -4.57 -13.58
C MET A 358 -42.63 -4.97 -14.89
N HIS A 359 -42.00 -4.72 -16.04
CA HIS A 359 -42.53 -4.97 -17.36
C HIS A 359 -42.03 -6.32 -17.91
N ARG A 360 -42.95 -7.15 -18.44
CA ARG A 360 -42.64 -8.53 -18.89
C ARG A 360 -42.90 -8.76 -20.37
N ASP A 361 -43.43 -7.78 -21.09
CA ASP A 361 -43.71 -7.85 -22.50
C ASP A 361 -42.41 -7.94 -23.33
N PRO A 362 -42.46 -8.53 -24.55
CA PRO A 362 -41.27 -8.75 -25.36
C PRO A 362 -40.49 -7.48 -25.73
N GLU A 363 -41.18 -6.36 -25.94
CA GLU A 363 -40.54 -5.08 -26.30
C GLU A 363 -39.75 -4.52 -25.11
N SER A 364 -40.37 -4.48 -23.93
CA SER A 364 -39.71 -4.07 -22.68
C SER A 364 -38.49 -4.93 -22.36
N LYS A 365 -38.54 -6.25 -22.61
CA LYS A 365 -37.39 -7.14 -22.40
C LYS A 365 -36.22 -6.82 -23.33
N LYS A 366 -36.50 -6.42 -24.58
CA LYS A 366 -35.46 -6.02 -25.52
C LYS A 366 -34.77 -4.73 -25.05
N VAL A 367 -35.55 -3.73 -24.66
CA VAL A 367 -35.03 -2.48 -24.09
C VAL A 367 -34.18 -2.74 -22.84
N LEU A 368 -34.64 -3.64 -21.97
CA LEU A 368 -33.88 -4.03 -20.78
C LEU A 368 -32.51 -4.62 -21.15
N GLN A 369 -32.43 -5.48 -22.16
CA GLN A 369 -31.17 -6.06 -22.62
C GLN A 369 -30.24 -5.01 -23.25
N ASP A 370 -30.79 -4.10 -24.06
CA ASP A 370 -30.02 -3.02 -24.67
C ASP A 370 -29.41 -2.11 -23.57
N TRP A 371 -30.18 -1.76 -22.55
CA TRP A 371 -29.71 -0.97 -21.40
C TRP A 371 -28.74 -1.72 -20.48
N LEU A 372 -28.89 -3.05 -20.33
CA LEU A 372 -27.91 -3.85 -19.58
C LEU A 372 -26.55 -3.83 -20.27
N LYS A 373 -26.54 -3.97 -21.60
CA LYS A 373 -25.33 -3.88 -22.42
C LYS A 373 -24.70 -2.49 -22.37
N GLU A 374 -25.52 -1.44 -22.50
CA GLU A 374 -25.04 -0.05 -22.38
C GLU A 374 -24.43 0.21 -20.99
N ARG A 375 -25.02 -0.34 -19.93
CA ARG A 375 -24.45 -0.23 -18.57
C ARG A 375 -23.10 -0.92 -18.45
N GLU A 376 -22.91 -2.03 -19.16
CA GLU A 376 -21.64 -2.77 -19.20
C GLU A 376 -20.57 -2.00 -19.97
N GLU A 377 -20.92 -1.38 -21.11
CA GLU A 377 -20.01 -0.55 -21.91
C GLU A 377 -19.55 0.73 -21.19
N LEU A 378 -20.35 1.24 -20.25
CA LEU A 378 -20.02 2.42 -19.43
C LEU A 378 -19.15 2.12 -18.20
N ARG A 379 -19.05 0.84 -17.79
CA ARG A 379 -18.26 0.38 -16.65
C ARG A 379 -16.86 0.00 -17.08
#